data_AF-A0A7W0S3K9-F1
#
_entry.id   AF-A0A7W0S3K9-F1
#
_cell.length_a   1.000
_cell.length_b   1.000
_cell.length_c   1.000
_cell.angle_alpha   90.00
_cell.angle_beta   90.00
_cell.angle_gamma   90.00
#
_symmetry.space_group_name_H-M   'P 1'
#
loop_
_entity.id
_entity.type
_entity.pdbx_description
1 polymer ?
#
loop_
_entity_poly.entity_id
_entity_poly.type
_entity_poly.pdbx_seq_one_letter_code
_entity_poly.pdbx_strand_id
1 'polypeptide(L)'
;MLLRALPLLACAALLLPGLASAQAVATSTIETAAAALRSDPVYVDPDARSTLSEADAETLRNRIDRGGGGIYVAVLDDDGLSPEAALRQLSEELGRDGTYAVIVGRTFRAGATSGREGLIPDLANAALRANRSEGAGAILLDFVDRVDAARSGRGAEPATRGEEDGGSGLGGLGVIAVIGAALVGFFALRRRRRDATAFAEVRETAEADLIALGDDIRALDLDVEMPSADRQGKEDYGLALGAYERASQALKRARRPQDLEAVSSALEGGRFAMASAKARLAGELPPERRSPCFFDPRHGPS
;
A
#
# COMPACT_ATOMS: atom_id res chain seq x y z
N MET A 1 27.91 89.83 38.13
CA MET A 1 27.31 89.98 36.79
C MET A 1 26.48 88.72 36.54
N LEU A 2 25.17 88.63 36.88
CA LEU A 2 24.01 89.20 36.15
C LEU A 2 24.14 88.87 34.65
N LEU A 3 23.34 88.01 34.00
CA LEU A 3 21.87 88.03 33.89
C LEU A 3 21.35 86.73 33.16
N ARG A 4 20.21 86.18 33.63
CA ARG A 4 19.01 85.66 32.90
C ARG A 4 19.18 84.51 31.86
N ALA A 5 18.30 83.52 31.71
CA ALA A 5 16.85 83.45 31.92
C ALA A 5 16.33 82.00 32.17
N LEU A 6 15.29 81.88 33.01
CA LEU A 6 14.36 80.75 33.19
C LEU A 6 13.31 80.72 32.03
N PRO A 7 12.28 79.84 31.99
CA PRO A 7 12.15 78.37 32.18
C PRO A 7 11.20 77.74 31.11
N LEU A 8 10.83 76.45 31.24
CA LEU A 8 9.64 75.70 30.75
C LEU A 8 10.11 74.29 30.30
N LEU A 9 9.43 73.15 30.47
CA LEU A 9 8.18 72.75 31.08
C LEU A 9 8.18 71.20 31.02
N ALA A 10 7.53 70.56 32.00
CA ALA A 10 6.80 69.29 31.88
C ALA A 10 7.57 67.93 31.84
N CYS A 11 7.26 67.14 32.87
CA CYS A 11 6.78 65.75 32.84
C CYS A 11 7.62 64.66 32.16
N ALA A 12 7.98 63.64 32.95
CA ALA A 12 7.32 62.31 32.91
C ALA A 12 8.29 61.13 33.14
N ALA A 13 7.81 60.23 34.00
CA ALA A 13 7.92 58.77 33.91
C ALA A 13 9.25 58.06 34.20
N LEU A 14 9.19 57.26 35.28
CA LEU A 14 9.95 56.03 35.51
C LEU A 14 10.30 55.28 34.21
N LEU A 15 11.58 54.95 34.05
CA LEU A 15 12.06 53.95 33.10
C LEU A 15 12.70 52.80 33.88
N LEU A 16 11.90 51.75 34.10
CA LEU A 16 12.40 50.38 34.25
C LEU A 16 12.47 49.75 32.85
N PRO A 17 13.64 49.47 32.27
CA PRO A 17 13.77 48.46 31.23
C PRO A 17 13.99 47.12 31.95
N GLY A 18 13.12 46.13 31.90
CA GLY A 18 12.36 45.62 30.78
C GLY A 18 12.53 44.12 30.86
N LEU A 19 11.61 43.44 31.55
CA LEU A 19 11.48 41.99 31.51
C LEU A 19 11.28 41.63 30.04
N ALA A 20 12.33 41.11 29.40
CA ALA A 20 12.20 40.46 28.12
C ALA A 20 11.32 39.23 28.35
N SER A 21 10.01 39.40 28.10
CA SER A 21 9.09 38.30 27.94
C SER A 21 9.65 37.42 26.83
N ALA A 22 10.21 36.26 27.20
CA ALA A 22 10.39 35.16 26.28
C ALA A 22 8.98 34.74 25.84
N GLN A 23 8.42 35.46 24.87
CA GLN A 23 7.32 34.94 24.09
C GLN A 23 7.91 33.72 23.39
N ALA A 24 7.58 32.53 23.89
CA ALA A 24 7.74 31.33 23.11
C ALA A 24 6.95 31.57 21.83
N VAL A 25 7.67 31.92 20.75
CA VAL A 25 7.09 31.99 19.42
C VAL A 25 6.53 30.60 19.20
N ALA A 26 5.21 30.48 19.09
CA ALA A 26 4.59 29.26 18.61
C ALA A 26 5.00 29.12 17.14
N THR A 27 6.19 28.55 16.92
CA THR A 27 6.66 28.17 15.59
C THR A 27 5.60 27.27 14.99
N SER A 28 5.07 27.65 13.83
CA SER A 28 4.03 26.85 13.19
C SER A 28 4.58 25.45 12.85
N THR A 29 3.72 24.44 12.81
CA THR A 29 4.09 23.06 12.41
C THR A 29 4.77 23.06 11.04
N ILE A 30 4.32 23.93 10.13
CA ILE A 30 4.90 24.12 8.79
C ILE A 30 6.30 24.72 8.84
N GLU A 31 6.55 25.71 9.69
CA GLU A 31 7.88 26.31 9.86
C GLU A 31 8.88 25.30 10.42
N THR A 32 8.44 24.48 11.37
CA THR A 32 9.23 23.36 11.91
C THR A 32 9.55 22.32 10.82
N ALA A 33 8.54 21.90 10.07
CA ALA A 33 8.69 20.96 8.96
C ALA A 33 9.65 21.52 7.89
N ALA A 34 9.47 22.77 7.47
CA ALA A 34 10.32 23.43 6.50
C ALA A 34 11.77 23.54 7.01
N ALA A 35 11.98 23.86 8.28
CA ALA A 35 13.32 23.93 8.87
C ALA A 35 14.03 22.58 8.83
N ALA A 36 13.34 21.49 9.18
CA ALA A 36 13.86 20.13 9.08
C ALA A 36 14.17 19.74 7.62
N LEU A 37 13.26 20.10 6.69
CA LEU A 37 13.36 19.78 5.27
C LEU A 37 14.55 20.43 4.55
N ARG A 38 15.20 21.42 5.16
CA ARG A 38 16.42 22.03 4.62
C ARG A 38 17.60 21.04 4.61
N SER A 39 17.64 20.11 5.56
CA SER A 39 18.71 19.12 5.75
C SER A 39 18.28 17.66 5.56
N ASP A 40 17.01 17.34 5.75
CA ASP A 40 16.47 15.97 5.60
C ASP A 40 15.28 16.01 4.63
N PRO A 41 15.26 15.24 3.53
CA PRO A 41 14.14 15.29 2.58
C PRO A 41 12.79 14.78 3.13
N VAL A 42 12.76 14.16 4.32
CA VAL A 42 11.55 13.61 4.92
C VAL A 42 11.37 14.07 6.36
N TYR A 43 10.30 14.83 6.61
CA TYR A 43 9.84 15.21 7.94
C TYR A 43 8.59 14.41 8.32
N VAL A 44 8.60 13.85 9.53
CA VAL A 44 7.44 13.20 10.14
C VAL A 44 7.18 13.86 11.48
N ASP A 45 6.01 14.46 11.62
CA ASP A 45 5.58 15.06 12.87
C ASP A 45 5.49 14.00 13.97
N PRO A 46 5.96 14.28 15.20
CA PRO A 46 5.84 13.35 16.33
C PRO A 46 4.44 12.77 16.53
N ASP A 47 3.40 13.58 16.32
CA ASP A 47 2.01 13.16 16.52
C ASP A 47 1.47 12.33 15.33
N ALA A 48 2.16 12.38 14.17
CA ALA A 48 1.82 11.63 12.96
C ALA A 48 2.62 10.32 12.78
N ARG A 49 3.39 9.87 13.80
CA ARG A 49 4.18 8.62 13.77
C ARG A 49 3.36 7.34 13.54
N SER A 50 2.05 7.38 13.82
CA SER A 50 1.13 6.29 13.53
C SER A 50 0.80 6.17 12.03
N THR A 51 0.94 7.26 11.28
CA THR A 51 0.67 7.33 9.84
C THR A 51 1.85 6.80 9.02
N LEU A 52 3.08 7.12 9.43
CA LEU A 52 4.31 6.64 8.77
C LEU A 52 5.32 6.16 9.82
N SER A 53 5.70 4.88 9.71
CA SER A 53 6.71 4.28 10.60
C SER A 53 8.09 4.89 10.35
N GLU A 54 8.97 4.90 11.36
CA GLU A 54 10.34 5.39 11.22
C GLU A 54 11.14 4.61 10.17
N ALA A 55 10.90 3.30 10.05
CA ALA A 55 11.55 2.43 9.06
C ALA A 55 11.11 2.77 7.63
N ASP A 56 9.83 3.10 7.41
CA ASP A 56 9.33 3.53 6.11
C ASP A 56 9.86 4.93 5.77
N ALA A 57 9.91 5.84 6.75
CA ALA A 57 10.49 7.17 6.58
C ALA A 57 11.97 7.08 6.18
N GLU A 58 12.76 6.21 6.82
CA GLU A 58 14.16 5.95 6.44
C GLU A 58 14.29 5.36 5.03
N THR A 59 13.40 4.42 4.68
CA THR A 59 13.35 3.86 3.32
C THR A 59 13.07 4.94 2.28
N LEU A 60 12.17 5.87 2.60
CA LEU A 60 11.80 6.99 1.75
C LEU A 60 12.95 7.98 1.57
N ARG A 61 13.65 8.37 2.65
CA ARG A 61 14.86 9.21 2.60
C ARG A 61 15.91 8.63 1.65
N ASN A 62 16.28 7.37 1.90
CA ASN A 62 17.25 6.64 1.09
C ASN A 62 16.84 6.55 -0.38
N ARG A 63 15.54 6.55 -0.69
CA ARG A 63 15.04 6.52 -2.06
C ARG A 63 15.19 7.88 -2.73
N ILE A 64 14.78 8.96 -2.07
CA ILE A 64 14.88 10.34 -2.58
C ILE A 64 16.35 10.73 -2.84
N ASP A 65 17.25 10.38 -1.93
CA ASP A 65 18.67 10.69 -2.08
C ASP A 65 19.29 9.99 -3.30
N ARG A 66 18.92 8.74 -3.55
CA ARG A 66 19.36 7.98 -4.74
C ARG A 66 18.75 8.53 -6.04
N GLY A 67 17.59 9.19 -5.98
CA GLY A 67 16.92 9.83 -7.12
C GLY A 67 17.52 11.19 -7.53
N GLY A 68 18.55 11.65 -6.81
CA GLY A 68 19.18 12.96 -7.04
C GLY A 68 18.48 14.10 -6.31
N GLY A 69 17.63 13.81 -5.31
CA GLY A 69 16.99 14.80 -4.45
C GLY A 69 15.88 15.61 -5.14
N GLY A 70 15.61 16.81 -4.62
CA GLY A 70 14.58 17.71 -5.16
C GLY A 70 13.15 17.21 -4.97
N ILE A 71 12.94 16.29 -4.03
CA ILE A 71 11.63 15.86 -3.56
C ILE A 71 11.63 16.04 -2.04
N TYR A 72 10.59 16.68 -1.52
CA TYR A 72 10.44 16.97 -0.09
C TYR A 72 9.11 16.43 0.40
N VAL A 73 9.13 15.68 1.50
CA VAL A 73 7.96 15.00 2.04
C VAL A 73 7.71 15.42 3.49
N ALA A 74 6.50 15.89 3.77
CA ALA A 74 6.05 16.18 5.14
C ALA A 74 4.84 15.31 5.50
N VAL A 75 4.91 14.64 6.65
CA VAL A 75 3.78 13.92 7.24
C VAL A 75 3.41 14.63 8.53
N LEU A 76 2.21 15.21 8.56
CA LEU A 76 1.72 16.12 9.58
C LEU A 76 0.45 15.54 10.22
N ASP A 77 0.21 15.90 11.48
CA ASP A 77 -1.04 15.57 12.16
C ASP A 77 -2.23 16.40 11.62
N ASP A 78 -3.45 15.98 11.93
CA ASP A 78 -4.68 16.68 11.54
C ASP A 78 -5.02 17.82 12.54
N ASP A 79 -4.32 18.94 12.42
CA ASP A 79 -4.52 20.15 13.24
C ASP A 79 -5.58 21.12 12.64
N GLY A 80 -6.32 20.68 11.62
CA GLY A 80 -7.28 21.49 10.88
C GLY A 80 -6.69 22.27 9.70
N LEU A 81 -5.38 22.14 9.43
CA LEU A 81 -4.76 22.69 8.23
C LEU A 81 -5.16 21.88 6.98
N SER A 82 -5.57 22.56 5.91
CA SER A 82 -5.85 21.85 4.65
C SER A 82 -4.54 21.36 4.01
N PRO A 83 -4.51 20.15 3.43
CA PRO A 83 -3.32 19.63 2.74
C PRO A 83 -2.81 20.55 1.62
N GLU A 84 -3.72 21.22 0.91
CA GLU A 84 -3.37 22.17 -0.14
C GLU A 84 -2.75 23.45 0.44
N ALA A 85 -3.22 23.93 1.59
CA ALA A 85 -2.59 25.05 2.29
C ALA A 85 -1.22 24.66 2.85
N ALA A 86 -1.12 23.48 3.47
CA ALA A 86 0.12 22.92 3.98
C ALA A 86 1.17 22.82 2.87
N LEU A 87 0.82 22.26 1.71
CA LEU A 87 1.73 22.10 0.58
C LEU A 87 2.25 23.44 0.06
N ARG A 88 1.37 24.43 -0.11
CA ARG A 88 1.74 25.77 -0.57
C ARG A 88 2.66 26.46 0.45
N GLN A 89 2.26 26.54 1.71
CA GLN A 89 3.04 27.19 2.76
C GLN A 89 4.39 26.52 2.96
N LEU A 90 4.46 25.18 2.91
CA LEU A 90 5.71 24.43 3.01
C LEU A 90 6.67 24.77 1.86
N SER A 91 6.16 24.89 0.63
CA SER A 91 6.98 25.25 -0.53
C SER A 91 7.47 26.71 -0.47
N GLU A 92 6.63 27.62 0.02
CA GLU A 92 6.97 29.04 0.23
C GLU A 92 8.05 29.19 1.31
N GLU A 93 7.90 28.49 2.44
CA GLU A 93 8.82 28.55 3.58
C GLU A 93 10.15 27.83 3.34
N LEU A 94 10.13 26.72 2.59
CA LEU A 94 11.35 26.02 2.19
C LEU A 94 12.11 26.82 1.11
N GLY A 95 11.41 27.51 0.22
CA GLY A 95 11.99 28.40 -0.79
C GLY A 95 12.91 27.70 -1.79
N ARG A 96 12.73 26.39 -2.01
CA ARG A 96 13.55 25.58 -2.91
C ARG A 96 12.75 25.10 -4.11
N ASP A 97 13.41 25.01 -5.26
CA ASP A 97 12.79 24.34 -6.40
C ASP A 97 12.70 22.83 -6.16
N GLY A 98 11.52 22.26 -6.41
CA GLY A 98 11.33 20.83 -6.25
C GLY A 98 9.89 20.36 -6.32
N THR A 99 9.74 19.07 -6.04
CA THR A 99 8.47 18.39 -5.85
C THR A 99 8.18 18.25 -4.36
N TYR A 100 6.96 18.59 -3.97
CA TYR A 100 6.51 18.60 -2.58
C TYR A 100 5.38 17.61 -2.43
N ALA A 101 5.43 16.77 -1.40
CA ALA A 101 4.40 15.83 -1.03
C ALA A 101 4.04 16.02 0.45
N VAL A 102 2.76 16.12 0.74
CA VAL A 102 2.27 16.34 2.10
C VAL A 102 1.14 15.36 2.42
N ILE A 103 1.23 14.75 3.59
CA ILE A 103 0.13 14.01 4.22
C ILE A 103 -0.29 14.81 5.45
N VAL A 104 -1.57 15.19 5.50
CA VAL A 104 -2.19 15.76 6.71
C VAL A 104 -3.29 14.81 7.15
N GLY A 105 -3.15 14.25 8.35
CA GLY A 105 -3.99 13.16 8.83
C GLY A 105 -3.96 11.97 7.87
N ARG A 106 -5.03 11.79 7.08
CA ARG A 106 -5.17 10.71 6.08
C ARG A 106 -5.18 11.20 4.63
N THR A 107 -5.03 12.50 4.41
CA THR A 107 -5.18 13.09 3.07
C THR A 107 -3.81 13.38 2.48
N PHE A 108 -3.55 12.79 1.31
CA PHE A 108 -2.30 12.96 0.58
C PHE A 108 -2.46 13.97 -0.58
N ARG A 109 -1.51 14.90 -0.70
CA ARG A 109 -1.38 15.84 -1.82
C ARG A 109 0.07 15.99 -2.24
N ALA A 110 0.28 16.32 -3.51
CA ALA A 110 1.60 16.67 -4.02
C ALA A 110 1.52 17.76 -5.08
N GLY A 111 2.62 18.48 -5.28
CA GLY A 111 2.76 19.59 -6.21
C GLY A 111 4.22 19.89 -6.55
N ALA A 112 4.45 20.81 -7.48
CA ALA A 112 5.78 21.25 -7.89
C ALA A 112 5.85 22.77 -7.86
N THR A 113 7.03 23.34 -7.60
CA THR A 113 7.24 24.80 -7.65
C THR A 113 7.54 25.31 -9.05
N SER A 114 8.00 24.45 -9.98
CA SER A 114 8.34 24.87 -11.34
C SER A 114 8.25 23.74 -12.37
N GLY A 115 7.75 24.09 -13.57
CA GLY A 115 7.83 23.30 -14.81
C GLY A 115 7.05 21.99 -14.88
N ARG A 116 6.37 21.55 -13.80
CA ARG A 116 5.64 20.27 -13.72
C ARG A 116 4.37 20.32 -12.86
N GLU A 117 3.81 21.50 -12.65
CA GLU A 117 2.66 21.75 -11.76
C GLU A 117 1.44 20.88 -12.07
N GLY A 118 1.15 20.57 -13.34
CA GLY A 118 0.05 19.68 -13.72
C GLY A 118 0.35 18.19 -13.62
N LEU A 119 1.61 17.78 -13.80
CA LEU A 119 2.00 16.36 -13.85
C LEU A 119 2.09 15.73 -12.45
N ILE A 120 2.65 16.47 -11.49
CA ILE A 120 2.88 15.94 -10.14
C ILE A 120 1.59 15.52 -9.43
N PRO A 121 0.49 16.30 -9.44
CA PRO A 121 -0.79 15.87 -8.88
C PRO A 121 -1.32 14.58 -9.51
N ASP A 122 -1.15 14.38 -10.83
CA ASP A 122 -1.58 13.16 -11.51
C ASP A 122 -0.78 11.93 -11.07
N LEU A 123 0.53 12.08 -10.90
CA LEU A 123 1.40 11.02 -10.36
C LEU A 123 1.04 10.67 -8.91
N ALA A 124 0.75 11.68 -8.09
CA ALA A 124 0.29 11.48 -6.72
C ALA A 124 -1.05 10.75 -6.65
N ASN A 125 -2.01 11.15 -7.49
CA ASN A 125 -3.31 10.48 -7.59
C ASN A 125 -3.17 9.02 -8.08
N ALA A 126 -2.24 8.75 -9.01
CA ALA A 126 -1.96 7.40 -9.47
C ALA A 126 -1.37 6.53 -8.35
N ALA A 127 -0.40 7.05 -7.58
CA ALA A 127 0.20 6.35 -6.46
C ALA A 127 -0.80 6.05 -5.34
N LEU A 128 -1.66 7.03 -5.02
CA LEU A 128 -2.75 6.86 -4.06
C LEU A 128 -3.72 5.76 -4.48
N ARG A 129 -4.17 5.75 -5.75
CA ARG A 129 -5.08 4.71 -6.25
C ARG A 129 -4.47 3.32 -6.20
N ALA A 130 -3.19 3.19 -6.56
CA ALA A 130 -2.50 1.91 -6.62
C ALA A 130 -2.27 1.32 -5.22
N ASN A 131 -2.02 2.15 -4.21
CA ASN A 131 -1.54 1.71 -2.90
C ASN A 131 -2.46 2.06 -1.72
N ARG A 132 -3.72 2.46 -1.98
CA ARG A 132 -4.69 2.86 -0.92
C ARG A 132 -4.86 1.84 0.21
N SER A 133 -4.70 0.56 -0.07
CA SER A 133 -4.84 -0.54 0.89
C SER A 133 -3.53 -0.90 1.59
N GLU A 134 -2.38 -0.41 1.11
CA GLU A 134 -1.06 -0.71 1.65
C GLU A 134 -0.54 0.36 2.64
N GLY A 135 -1.21 1.51 2.70
CA GLY A 135 -0.91 2.58 3.67
C GLY A 135 0.00 3.68 3.14
N ALA A 136 0.28 4.69 3.99
CA ALA A 136 0.96 5.92 3.59
C ALA A 136 2.39 5.69 3.06
N GLY A 137 3.15 4.78 3.67
CA GLY A 137 4.51 4.46 3.24
C GLY A 137 4.58 3.94 1.80
N ALA A 138 3.67 3.04 1.42
CA ALA A 138 3.61 2.49 0.06
C ALA A 138 3.21 3.56 -0.97
N ILE A 139 2.27 4.44 -0.62
CA ILE A 139 1.84 5.56 -1.47
C ILE A 139 3.00 6.53 -1.72
N LEU A 140 3.72 6.93 -0.67
CA LEU A 140 4.84 7.88 -0.77
C LEU A 140 6.01 7.31 -1.58
N LEU A 141 6.34 6.03 -1.38
CA LEU A 141 7.41 5.36 -2.15
C LEU A 141 7.07 5.26 -3.64
N ASP A 142 5.86 4.82 -3.99
CA ASP A 142 5.43 4.75 -5.40
C ASP A 142 5.35 6.14 -6.05
N PHE A 143 4.96 7.17 -5.28
CA PHE A 143 4.98 8.54 -5.75
C PHE A 143 6.41 9.00 -6.10
N VAL A 144 7.38 8.81 -5.20
CA VAL A 144 8.78 9.17 -5.46
C VAL A 144 9.31 8.45 -6.70
N ASP A 145 9.01 7.15 -6.84
CA ASP A 145 9.40 6.34 -8.00
C ASP A 145 8.87 6.92 -9.33
N ARG A 146 7.61 7.34 -9.35
CA ARG A 146 6.96 7.94 -10.52
C ARG A 146 7.57 9.29 -10.88
N VAL A 147 7.86 10.12 -9.87
CA VAL A 147 8.49 11.44 -10.08
C VAL A 147 9.89 11.29 -10.65
N ASP A 148 10.68 10.36 -10.11
CA ASP A 148 12.03 10.06 -10.61
C ASP A 148 11.98 9.53 -12.06
N ALA A 149 11.03 8.65 -12.39
CA ALA A 149 10.84 8.14 -13.74
C ALA A 149 10.52 9.28 -14.73
N ALA A 150 9.60 10.17 -14.36
CA ALA A 150 9.22 11.33 -15.16
C ALA A 150 10.38 12.33 -15.33
N ARG A 151 11.19 12.57 -14.28
CA ARG A 151 12.39 13.43 -14.35
C ARG A 151 13.45 12.88 -15.29
N SER A 152 13.60 11.57 -15.30
CA SER A 152 14.58 10.87 -16.14
C SER A 152 14.21 10.83 -17.63
N GLY A 153 13.08 11.44 -18.04
CA GLY A 153 12.58 11.35 -19.41
C GLY A 153 12.10 9.96 -19.81
N ARG A 154 11.93 9.04 -18.84
CA ARG A 154 11.47 7.65 -19.06
C ARG A 154 9.94 7.57 -19.01
N GLY A 155 9.27 8.48 -19.71
CA GLY A 155 7.82 8.50 -19.83
C GLY A 155 7.30 7.18 -20.40
N ALA A 156 6.23 6.64 -19.80
CA ALA A 156 5.57 5.43 -20.26
C ALA A 156 4.94 5.68 -21.63
N GLU A 157 5.62 5.26 -22.70
CA GLU A 157 5.02 5.08 -24.01
C GLU A 157 4.30 3.71 -24.05
N PRO A 158 3.05 3.63 -24.52
CA PRO A 158 2.46 2.36 -24.91
C PRO A 158 3.21 1.85 -26.14
N ALA A 159 3.77 0.65 -26.05
CA ALA A 159 4.44 0.00 -27.16
C ALA A 159 3.45 -0.22 -28.32
N THR A 160 3.49 0.65 -29.32
CA THR A 160 2.92 0.36 -30.64
C THR A 160 3.96 0.54 -31.72
N ARG A 161 4.18 -0.56 -32.43
CA ARG A 161 4.62 -0.67 -33.83
C ARG A 161 6.08 -0.29 -34.09
N GLY A 162 6.84 -1.32 -34.47
CA GLY A 162 8.16 -1.16 -35.05
C GLY A 162 8.09 -0.45 -36.40
N GLU A 163 9.14 0.31 -36.67
CA GLU A 163 9.66 0.54 -38.01
C GLU A 163 11.14 0.86 -37.82
N GLU A 164 12.01 0.00 -38.34
CA GLU A 164 13.44 0.23 -38.42
C GLU A 164 13.69 1.19 -39.58
N ASP A 165 14.21 2.40 -39.32
CA ASP A 165 15.29 2.93 -40.16
C ASP A 165 16.05 4.12 -39.55
N GLY A 166 17.38 4.05 -39.63
CA GLY A 166 18.27 5.20 -39.82
C GLY A 166 18.65 6.11 -38.65
N GLY A 167 19.80 5.86 -38.02
CA GLY A 167 20.71 6.98 -37.67
C GLY A 167 21.43 6.94 -36.32
N SER A 168 22.66 6.43 -36.34
CA SER A 168 23.85 6.95 -35.63
C SER A 168 23.72 7.40 -34.15
N GLY A 169 24.23 6.57 -33.24
CA GLY A 169 24.41 6.94 -31.82
C GLY A 169 24.86 5.79 -30.92
N LEU A 170 25.91 5.06 -31.30
CA LEU A 170 26.49 3.99 -30.49
C LEU A 170 27.24 4.60 -29.29
N GLY A 171 26.65 4.56 -28.09
CA GLY A 171 27.36 4.99 -26.88
C GLY A 171 26.72 4.74 -25.52
N GLY A 172 25.42 4.42 -25.40
CA GLY A 172 24.76 4.37 -24.08
C GLY A 172 23.68 3.31 -23.86
N LEU A 173 23.35 2.48 -24.85
CA LEU A 173 22.15 1.63 -24.80
C LEU A 173 22.36 0.26 -24.13
N GLY A 174 23.60 -0.19 -23.93
CA GLY A 174 23.87 -1.49 -23.31
C GLY A 174 23.62 -1.54 -21.79
N VAL A 175 23.78 -0.41 -21.09
CA VAL A 175 23.69 -0.37 -19.61
C VAL A 175 22.29 0.02 -19.13
N ILE A 176 21.54 0.82 -19.90
CA ILE A 176 20.19 1.28 -19.55
C ILE A 176 19.17 0.12 -19.63
N ALA A 177 19.30 -0.78 -20.60
CA ALA A 177 18.45 -1.97 -20.72
C ALA A 177 18.64 -2.93 -19.53
N VAL A 178 19.87 -3.06 -19.02
CA VAL A 178 20.18 -3.96 -17.89
C VAL A 178 19.65 -3.40 -16.57
N ILE A 179 19.72 -2.08 -16.33
CA ILE A 179 19.24 -1.46 -15.09
C ILE A 179 17.70 -1.38 -15.04
N GLY A 180 17.05 -1.07 -16.18
CA GLY A 180 15.59 -1.11 -16.29
C GLY A 180 15.02 -2.52 -16.09
N ALA A 181 15.65 -3.53 -16.70
CA ALA A 181 15.30 -4.93 -16.49
C ALA A 181 15.59 -5.41 -15.04
N ALA A 182 16.65 -4.90 -14.40
CA ALA A 182 16.97 -5.22 -13.01
C ALA A 182 15.98 -4.60 -12.02
N LEU A 183 15.48 -3.38 -12.25
CA LEU A 183 14.49 -2.72 -11.37
C LEU A 183 13.08 -3.28 -11.55
N VAL A 184 12.64 -3.50 -12.80
CA VAL A 184 11.38 -4.22 -13.08
C VAL A 184 11.48 -5.66 -12.55
N GLY A 185 12.62 -6.30 -12.72
CA GLY A 185 12.93 -7.61 -12.15
C GLY A 185 12.88 -7.61 -10.63
N PHE A 186 13.49 -6.64 -9.95
CA PHE A 186 13.50 -6.52 -8.50
C PHE A 186 12.10 -6.26 -7.92
N PHE A 187 11.31 -5.38 -8.54
CA PHE A 187 9.94 -5.10 -8.12
C PHE A 187 9.00 -6.28 -8.41
N ALA A 188 9.15 -6.95 -9.56
CA ALA A 188 8.45 -8.20 -9.87
C ALA A 188 8.87 -9.34 -8.93
N LEU A 189 10.13 -9.41 -8.50
CA LEU A 189 10.61 -10.35 -7.50
C LEU A 189 10.05 -10.03 -6.10
N ARG A 190 9.95 -8.75 -5.71
CA ARG A 190 9.39 -8.35 -4.41
C ARG A 190 7.88 -8.57 -4.34
N ARG A 191 7.16 -8.30 -5.43
CA ARG A 191 5.75 -8.68 -5.61
C ARG A 191 5.58 -10.20 -5.58
N ARG A 192 6.42 -10.95 -6.30
CA ARG A 192 6.45 -12.43 -6.23
C ARG A 192 6.69 -12.94 -4.82
N ARG A 193 7.55 -12.30 -4.02
CA ARG A 193 7.81 -12.74 -2.64
C ARG A 193 6.60 -12.53 -1.73
N ARG A 194 5.89 -11.41 -1.85
CA ARG A 194 4.64 -11.17 -1.10
C ARG A 194 3.49 -12.05 -1.58
N ASP A 195 3.32 -12.19 -2.90
CA ASP A 195 2.36 -13.12 -3.49
C ASP A 195 2.68 -14.57 -3.08
N ALA A 196 3.96 -14.92 -2.94
CA ALA A 196 4.37 -16.25 -2.49
C ALA A 196 4.08 -16.51 -1.02
N THR A 197 4.25 -15.52 -0.12
CA THR A 197 3.90 -15.70 1.30
C THR A 197 2.40 -15.81 1.50
N ALA A 198 1.62 -14.93 0.85
CA ALA A 198 0.15 -15.00 0.89
C ALA A 198 -0.37 -16.29 0.23
N PHE A 199 0.23 -16.71 -0.89
CA PHE A 199 -0.08 -17.98 -1.51
C PHE A 199 0.27 -19.16 -0.61
N ALA A 200 1.42 -19.15 0.06
CA ALA A 200 1.84 -20.23 0.95
C ALA A 200 0.87 -20.41 2.12
N GLU A 201 0.42 -19.33 2.75
CA GLU A 201 -0.52 -19.37 3.87
C GLU A 201 -1.89 -19.93 3.46
N VAL A 202 -2.48 -19.44 2.37
CA VAL A 202 -3.78 -19.93 1.89
C VAL A 202 -3.66 -21.36 1.36
N ARG A 203 -2.52 -21.70 0.75
CA ARG A 203 -2.24 -23.05 0.28
C ARG A 203 -2.10 -24.03 1.43
N GLU A 204 -1.42 -23.68 2.52
CA GLU A 204 -1.31 -24.52 3.71
C GLU A 204 -2.69 -24.84 4.28
N THR A 205 -3.57 -23.84 4.35
CA THR A 205 -4.97 -24.03 4.75
C THR A 205 -5.71 -24.99 3.81
N ALA A 206 -5.54 -24.82 2.49
CA ALA A 206 -6.15 -25.71 1.50
C ALA A 206 -5.58 -27.14 1.54
N GLU A 207 -4.29 -27.31 1.85
CA GLU A 207 -3.64 -28.61 2.05
C GLU A 207 -4.19 -29.31 3.30
N ALA A 208 -4.35 -28.58 4.41
CA ALA A 208 -5.00 -29.09 5.63
C ALA A 208 -6.45 -29.51 5.37
N ASP A 209 -7.21 -28.71 4.62
CA ASP A 209 -8.58 -29.02 4.25
C ASP A 209 -8.69 -30.26 3.35
N LEU A 210 -7.75 -30.44 2.42
CA LEU A 210 -7.67 -31.62 1.56
C LEU A 210 -7.34 -32.89 2.36
N ILE A 211 -6.42 -32.79 3.34
CA ILE A 211 -6.10 -33.89 4.26
C ILE A 211 -7.34 -34.28 5.05
N ALA A 212 -8.04 -33.31 5.63
CA ALA A 212 -9.26 -33.56 6.40
C ALA A 212 -10.32 -34.29 5.57
N LEU A 213 -10.55 -33.87 4.31
CA LEU A 213 -11.46 -34.57 3.41
C LEU A 213 -11.00 -36.01 3.11
N GLY A 214 -9.69 -36.23 2.92
CA GLY A 214 -9.13 -37.56 2.69
C GLY A 214 -9.28 -38.49 3.90
N ASP A 215 -9.15 -37.94 5.11
CA ASP A 215 -9.37 -38.68 6.35
C ASP A 215 -10.86 -39.03 6.55
N ASP A 216 -11.78 -38.11 6.22
CA ASP A 216 -13.22 -38.38 6.22
C ASP A 216 -13.59 -39.49 5.22
N ILE A 217 -13.02 -39.47 4.02
CA ILE A 217 -13.22 -40.53 3.01
C ILE A 217 -12.75 -41.88 3.56
N ARG A 218 -11.53 -41.93 4.13
CA ARG A 218 -10.97 -43.17 4.69
C ARG A 218 -11.81 -43.71 5.84
N ALA A 219 -12.37 -42.82 6.66
CA ALA A 219 -13.21 -43.22 7.79
C ALA A 219 -14.53 -43.89 7.34
N LEU A 220 -15.08 -43.48 6.19
CA LEU A 220 -16.37 -43.96 5.69
C LEU A 220 -16.26 -45.19 4.75
N ASP A 221 -15.04 -45.54 4.33
CA ASP A 221 -14.79 -46.58 3.32
C ASP A 221 -15.40 -47.94 3.70
N LEU A 222 -15.25 -48.37 4.95
CA LEU A 222 -15.80 -49.64 5.44
C LEU A 222 -17.34 -49.66 5.43
N ASP A 223 -17.99 -48.54 5.77
CA ASP A 223 -19.45 -48.46 5.81
C ASP A 223 -20.05 -48.55 4.40
N VAL A 224 -19.37 -47.99 3.40
CA VAL A 224 -19.77 -48.04 1.99
C VAL A 224 -19.66 -49.45 1.40
N GLU A 225 -18.68 -50.24 1.84
CA GLU A 225 -18.47 -51.61 1.37
C GLU A 225 -19.52 -52.60 1.91
N MET A 226 -20.25 -52.25 2.97
CA MET A 226 -21.26 -53.12 3.54
C MET A 226 -22.31 -53.54 2.49
N PRO A 227 -22.74 -54.83 2.45
CA PRO A 227 -23.71 -55.31 1.48
C PRO A 227 -25.07 -54.59 1.55
N SER A 228 -25.43 -54.10 2.73
CA SER A 228 -26.68 -53.40 3.02
C SER A 228 -26.59 -51.87 2.92
N ALA A 229 -25.45 -51.31 2.54
CA ALA A 229 -25.27 -49.87 2.48
C ALA A 229 -26.16 -49.22 1.40
N ASP A 230 -26.75 -48.07 1.74
CA ASP A 230 -27.68 -47.34 0.88
C ASP A 230 -27.04 -46.93 -0.46
N ARG A 231 -27.75 -47.17 -1.58
CA ARG A 231 -27.23 -46.91 -2.92
C ARG A 231 -26.92 -45.43 -3.16
N GLN A 232 -27.78 -44.52 -2.70
CA GLN A 232 -27.54 -43.09 -2.86
C GLN A 232 -26.37 -42.63 -1.99
N GLY A 233 -26.19 -43.22 -0.79
CA GLY A 233 -25.00 -43.03 0.04
C GLY A 233 -23.70 -43.43 -0.68
N LYS A 234 -23.70 -44.56 -1.41
CA LYS A 234 -22.54 -44.98 -2.24
C LYS A 234 -22.26 -44.00 -3.39
N GLU A 235 -23.31 -43.48 -4.02
CA GLU A 235 -23.19 -42.47 -5.09
C GLU A 235 -22.59 -41.16 -4.55
N ASP A 236 -23.08 -40.67 -3.41
CA ASP A 236 -22.56 -39.47 -2.74
C ASP A 236 -21.10 -39.65 -2.28
N TYR A 237 -20.72 -40.84 -1.80
CA TYR A 237 -19.32 -41.17 -1.52
C TYR A 237 -18.44 -41.11 -2.77
N GLY A 238 -18.92 -41.63 -3.91
CA GLY A 238 -18.22 -41.52 -5.19
C GLY A 238 -18.03 -40.06 -5.64
N LEU A 239 -19.02 -39.20 -5.40
CA LEU A 239 -18.90 -37.75 -5.66
C LEU A 239 -17.84 -37.09 -4.77
N ALA A 240 -17.75 -37.50 -3.50
CA ALA A 240 -16.70 -37.02 -2.58
C ALA A 240 -15.30 -37.43 -3.04
N LEU A 241 -15.13 -38.69 -3.48
CA LEU A 241 -13.86 -39.18 -4.01
C LEU A 241 -13.43 -38.39 -5.26
N GLY A 242 -14.35 -38.17 -6.21
CA GLY A 242 -14.08 -37.36 -7.39
C GLY A 242 -13.81 -35.88 -7.07
N ALA A 243 -14.38 -35.34 -5.99
CA ALA A 243 -14.07 -34.00 -5.50
C ALA A 243 -12.66 -33.92 -4.89
N TYR A 244 -12.26 -34.90 -4.09
CA TYR A 244 -10.91 -35.03 -3.54
C TYR A 244 -9.85 -35.13 -4.65
N GLU A 245 -10.09 -35.95 -5.68
CA GLU A 245 -9.18 -36.07 -6.83
C GLU A 245 -9.03 -34.74 -7.58
N ARG A 246 -10.14 -34.04 -7.87
CA ARG A 246 -10.12 -32.73 -8.51
C ARG A 246 -9.39 -31.69 -7.66
N ALA A 247 -9.67 -31.64 -6.36
CA ALA A 247 -9.00 -30.74 -5.42
C ALA A 247 -7.49 -31.01 -5.35
N SER A 248 -7.09 -32.29 -5.23
CA SER A 248 -5.68 -32.71 -5.22
C SER A 248 -4.95 -32.31 -6.50
N GLN A 249 -5.57 -32.54 -7.66
CA GLN A 249 -4.98 -32.16 -8.94
C GLN A 249 -4.91 -30.63 -9.13
N ALA A 250 -5.94 -29.89 -8.74
CA ALA A 250 -5.94 -28.43 -8.79
C ALA A 250 -4.85 -27.85 -7.88
N LEU A 251 -4.72 -28.36 -6.65
CA LEU A 251 -3.72 -27.92 -5.68
C LEU A 251 -2.29 -28.20 -6.15
N LYS A 252 -2.04 -29.34 -6.80
CA LYS A 252 -0.74 -29.66 -7.43
C LYS A 252 -0.38 -28.68 -8.56
N ARG A 253 -1.38 -28.19 -9.30
CA ARG A 253 -1.18 -27.25 -10.42
C ARG A 253 -1.16 -25.79 -9.97
N ALA A 254 -1.69 -25.45 -8.80
CA ALA A 254 -1.76 -24.08 -8.29
C ALA A 254 -0.37 -23.45 -8.16
N ARG A 255 -0.22 -22.23 -8.68
CA ARG A 255 1.00 -21.42 -8.62
C ARG A 255 0.73 -20.00 -8.10
N ARG A 256 -0.53 -19.59 -8.02
CA ARG A 256 -0.97 -18.26 -7.60
C ARG A 256 -2.25 -18.36 -6.76
N PRO A 257 -2.58 -17.34 -5.94
CA PRO A 257 -3.79 -17.35 -5.12
C PRO A 257 -5.09 -17.58 -5.90
N GLN A 258 -5.17 -17.05 -7.14
CA GLN A 258 -6.37 -17.21 -7.98
C GLN A 258 -6.61 -18.68 -8.38
N ASP A 259 -5.56 -19.50 -8.44
CA ASP A 259 -5.68 -20.92 -8.78
C ASP A 259 -6.34 -21.73 -7.65
N LEU A 260 -6.34 -21.20 -6.41
CA LEU A 260 -6.91 -21.87 -5.23
C LEU A 260 -8.44 -21.81 -5.20
N GLU A 261 -9.09 -20.95 -5.97
CA GLU A 261 -10.56 -20.90 -6.09
C GLU A 261 -11.13 -22.24 -6.57
N ALA A 262 -10.47 -22.87 -7.55
CA ALA A 262 -10.85 -24.19 -8.05
C ALA A 262 -10.66 -25.29 -6.98
N VAL A 263 -9.67 -25.12 -6.10
CA VAL A 263 -9.43 -26.04 -4.98
C VAL A 263 -10.55 -25.89 -3.95
N SER A 264 -10.85 -24.66 -3.52
CA SER A 264 -11.91 -24.36 -2.55
C SER A 264 -13.27 -24.87 -3.04
N SER A 265 -13.63 -24.62 -4.30
CA SER A 265 -14.90 -25.08 -4.87
C SER A 265 -15.00 -26.63 -4.90
N ALA A 266 -13.91 -27.32 -5.23
CA ALA A 266 -13.87 -28.77 -5.20
C ALA A 266 -13.97 -29.31 -3.76
N LEU A 267 -13.26 -28.71 -2.80
CA LEU A 267 -13.31 -29.09 -1.38
C LEU A 267 -14.70 -28.87 -0.77
N GLU A 268 -15.37 -27.76 -1.07
CA GLU A 268 -16.75 -27.49 -0.65
C GLU A 268 -17.72 -28.55 -1.20
N GLY A 269 -17.60 -28.87 -2.49
CA GLY A 269 -18.37 -29.93 -3.12
C GLY A 269 -18.13 -31.30 -2.46
N GLY A 270 -16.87 -31.60 -2.14
CA GLY A 270 -16.47 -32.85 -1.47
C GLY A 270 -17.01 -32.96 -0.05
N ARG A 271 -16.90 -31.89 0.74
CA ARG A 271 -17.46 -31.82 2.11
C ARG A 271 -18.97 -32.03 2.12
N PHE A 272 -19.69 -31.40 1.20
CA PHE A 272 -21.13 -31.59 1.08
C PHE A 272 -21.50 -33.02 0.69
N ALA A 273 -20.76 -33.61 -0.27
CA ALA A 273 -20.97 -34.99 -0.70
C ALA A 273 -20.68 -35.98 0.44
N MET A 274 -19.60 -35.79 1.21
CA MET A 274 -19.30 -36.60 2.39
C MET A 274 -20.38 -36.51 3.46
N ALA A 275 -20.88 -35.31 3.75
CA ALA A 275 -21.96 -35.13 4.71
C ALA A 275 -23.25 -35.83 4.26
N SER A 276 -23.56 -35.78 2.96
CA SER A 276 -24.71 -36.48 2.38
C SER A 276 -24.54 -38.01 2.42
N ALA A 277 -23.35 -38.51 2.07
CA ALA A 277 -23.02 -39.92 2.13
C ALA A 277 -23.16 -40.47 3.56
N LYS A 278 -22.57 -39.77 4.54
CA LYS A 278 -22.65 -40.14 5.96
C LYS A 278 -24.09 -40.19 6.46
N ALA A 279 -24.90 -39.16 6.15
CA ALA A 279 -26.30 -39.12 6.55
C ALA A 279 -27.08 -40.31 5.97
N ARG A 280 -26.94 -40.58 4.67
CA ARG A 280 -27.68 -41.66 4.00
C ARG A 280 -27.28 -43.05 4.48
N LEU A 281 -25.99 -43.29 4.69
CA LEU A 281 -25.48 -44.56 5.22
C LEU A 281 -25.96 -44.79 6.67
N ALA A 282 -26.18 -43.71 7.44
CA ALA A 282 -26.80 -43.76 8.75
C ALA A 282 -28.34 -43.83 8.74
N GLY A 283 -28.99 -43.77 7.56
CA GLY A 283 -30.45 -43.73 7.44
C GLY A 283 -31.08 -42.37 7.78
N GLU A 284 -30.28 -41.30 7.79
CA GLU A 284 -30.69 -39.93 8.07
C GLU A 284 -30.95 -39.13 6.78
N LEU A 285 -31.60 -37.96 6.92
CA LEU A 285 -31.81 -37.02 5.81
C LEU A 285 -30.52 -36.26 5.49
N PRO A 286 -30.14 -36.13 4.21
CA PRO A 286 -28.94 -35.39 3.81
C PRO A 286 -29.09 -33.89 4.10
N PRO A 287 -27.99 -33.16 4.29
CA PRO A 287 -28.01 -31.73 4.58
C PRO A 287 -28.54 -30.92 3.39
N GLU A 288 -29.20 -29.81 3.68
CA GLU A 288 -29.60 -28.85 2.65
C GLU A 288 -28.39 -28.14 2.05
N ARG A 289 -28.36 -27.99 0.72
CA ARG A 289 -27.37 -27.13 0.05
C ARG A 289 -27.66 -25.69 0.42
N ARG A 290 -26.81 -25.11 1.27
CA ARG A 290 -26.81 -23.67 1.49
C ARG A 290 -26.33 -22.98 0.23
N SER A 291 -27.04 -21.94 -0.21
CA SER A 291 -26.53 -21.04 -1.24
C SER A 291 -25.17 -20.50 -0.81
N PRO A 292 -24.21 -20.32 -1.73
CA PRO A 292 -22.94 -19.69 -1.40
C PRO A 292 -23.23 -18.38 -0.67
N CYS A 293 -22.61 -18.15 0.48
CA CYS A 293 -22.70 -16.87 1.17
C CYS A 293 -22.15 -15.81 0.20
N PHE A 294 -23.04 -15.05 -0.45
CA PHE A 294 -22.64 -13.97 -1.33
C PHE A 294 -22.13 -12.84 -0.45
N PHE A 295 -20.80 -12.73 -0.35
CA PHE A 295 -20.17 -11.58 0.26
C PHE A 295 -20.38 -10.39 -0.68
N ASP A 296 -21.37 -9.52 -0.40
CA ASP A 296 -21.53 -8.25 -1.12
C ASP A 296 -20.54 -7.23 -0.53
N PRO A 297 -19.49 -6.82 -1.25
CA PRO A 297 -18.47 -5.90 -0.74
C PRO A 297 -19.03 -4.51 -0.40
N ARG A 298 -20.27 -4.21 -0.78
CA ARG A 298 -20.96 -2.94 -0.46
C ARG A 298 -21.55 -2.91 0.95
N HIS A 299 -21.65 -4.04 1.63
CA HIS A 299 -22.01 -4.07 3.04
C HIS A 299 -20.74 -4.17 3.87
N GLY A 300 -20.34 -3.04 4.48
CA GLY A 300 -19.23 -3.00 5.42
C GLY A 300 -19.50 -3.87 6.66
N PRO A 301 -18.46 -4.19 7.45
CA PRO A 301 -18.61 -5.04 8.62
C PRO A 301 -19.55 -4.36 9.64
N SER A 302 -20.61 -5.07 10.02
CA SER A 302 -21.54 -4.69 11.09
C SER A 302 -20.86 -4.59 12.44
#